data_AF-A0A954SRL3-F1
#
_entry.id   AF-A0A954SRL3-F1
#
_cell.length_a   1.000
_cell.length_b   1.000
_cell.length_c   1.000
_cell.angle_alpha   90.00
_cell.angle_beta   90.00
_cell.angle_gamma   90.00
#
_symmetry.space_group_name_H-M   'P 1'
#
loop_
_entity.id
_entity.type
_entity.pdbx_description
1 polymer ?
#
loop_
_entity_poly.entity_id
_entity_poly.type
_entity_poly.pdbx_seq_one_letter_code
_entity_poly.pdbx_strand_id
1 'polypeptide(L)'
;MSSTSPSPESTESPLPTRHPVGFYYFFWGEFAERASYYGMRAILPLYLTTALHFDETRAGSTLYAFKMACYLLPLLGGYLADRFFGKYWTIVGFSIPYVL
;
A
#
# COMPACT_ATOMS: atom_id res chain seq x y z
N MET A 1 -57.31 -11.50 28.29
CA MET A 1 -56.70 -12.12 27.09
C MET A 1 -55.90 -11.04 26.40
N SER A 2 -54.59 -10.98 26.66
CA SER A 2 -53.70 -9.97 26.08
C SER A 2 -53.31 -10.42 24.68
N SER A 3 -53.72 -9.67 23.67
CA SER A 3 -53.39 -9.92 22.27
C SER A 3 -51.93 -9.55 22.03
N THR A 4 -51.04 -10.54 22.02
CA THR A 4 -49.67 -10.36 21.52
C THR A 4 -49.75 -10.16 20.01
N SER A 5 -49.62 -8.91 19.58
CA SER A 5 -49.42 -8.54 18.17
C SER A 5 -48.08 -9.12 17.67
N PRO A 6 -48.02 -9.76 16.50
CA PRO A 6 -46.75 -10.21 15.94
C PRO A 6 -45.92 -8.99 15.56
N SER A 7 -44.69 -8.92 16.09
CA SER A 7 -43.70 -7.93 15.68
C SER A 7 -43.40 -8.07 14.18
N PRO A 8 -43.19 -6.97 13.43
CA PRO A 8 -42.94 -7.05 12.01
C PRO A 8 -41.63 -7.79 11.77
N GLU A 9 -41.72 -8.90 11.07
CA GLU A 9 -40.60 -9.67 10.55
C GLU A 9 -39.74 -8.73 9.69
N SER A 10 -38.54 -8.41 10.17
CA SER A 10 -37.59 -7.60 9.43
C SER A 10 -37.17 -8.40 8.20
N THR A 11 -37.73 -8.07 7.04
CA THR A 11 -37.30 -8.56 5.73
C THR A 11 -35.80 -8.29 5.57
N GLU A 12 -34.96 -9.27 5.93
CA GLU A 12 -33.53 -9.23 5.65
C GLU A 12 -33.37 -9.33 4.13
N SER A 13 -33.14 -8.20 3.48
CA SER A 13 -32.75 -8.15 2.08
C SER A 13 -31.49 -9.01 1.89
N PRO A 14 -31.41 -9.90 0.89
CA PRO A 14 -30.23 -10.73 0.68
C PRO A 14 -29.00 -9.84 0.55
N LEU A 15 -28.02 -10.02 1.44
CA LEU A 15 -26.77 -9.27 1.37
C LEU A 15 -26.13 -9.56 0.00
N PRO A 16 -25.74 -8.53 -0.77
CA PRO A 16 -25.11 -8.73 -2.06
C PRO A 16 -23.83 -9.58 -1.86
N THR A 17 -23.86 -10.80 -2.39
CA THR A 17 -22.83 -11.84 -2.21
C THR A 17 -21.57 -11.58 -3.06
N ARG A 18 -21.53 -10.47 -3.81
CA ARG A 18 -20.47 -10.13 -4.76
C ARG A 18 -19.87 -8.78 -4.43
N HIS A 19 -18.59 -8.78 -4.08
CA HIS A 19 -17.84 -7.54 -3.87
C HIS A 19 -17.61 -6.78 -5.19
N PRO A 20 -17.62 -5.44 -5.15
CA PRO A 20 -17.37 -4.61 -6.34
C PRO A 20 -15.97 -4.87 -6.91
N VAL A 21 -15.82 -4.81 -8.23
CA VAL A 21 -14.56 -5.15 -8.92
C VAL A 21 -13.36 -4.30 -8.47
N GLY A 22 -13.59 -3.06 -8.04
CA GLY A 22 -12.53 -2.18 -7.51
C GLY A 22 -11.91 -2.69 -6.19
N PHE A 23 -12.63 -3.51 -5.43
CA PHE A 23 -12.12 -4.12 -4.19
C PHE A 23 -10.90 -4.99 -4.46
N TYR A 24 -10.90 -5.78 -5.54
CA TYR A 24 -9.78 -6.67 -5.85
C TYR A 24 -8.50 -5.90 -6.20
N TYR A 25 -8.63 -4.75 -6.87
CA TYR A 25 -7.49 -3.89 -7.18
C TYR A 25 -6.87 -3.30 -5.91
N PHE A 26 -7.72 -2.79 -5.01
CA PHE A 26 -7.27 -2.25 -3.72
C PHE A 26 -6.66 -3.34 -2.83
N PHE A 27 -7.31 -4.50 -2.75
CA PHE A 27 -6.86 -5.63 -1.95
C PHE A 27 -5.48 -6.13 -2.41
N TRP A 28 -5.30 -6.34 -3.72
CA TRP A 28 -4.02 -6.80 -4.24
C TRP A 28 -2.93 -5.73 -4.13
N GLY A 29 -3.28 -4.46 -4.30
CA GLY A 29 -2.38 -3.33 -4.07
C GLY A 29 -1.86 -3.29 -2.63
N GLU A 30 -2.76 -3.29 -1.66
CA GLU A 30 -2.44 -3.32 -0.23
C GLU A 30 -1.64 -4.58 0.15
N PHE A 31 -1.98 -5.73 -0.43
CA PHE A 31 -1.24 -6.98 -0.22
C PHE A 31 0.19 -6.87 -0.75
N ALA A 32 0.37 -6.34 -1.96
CA ALA A 32 1.69 -6.15 -2.56
C ALA A 32 2.55 -5.15 -1.78
N GLU A 33 1.97 -4.04 -1.30
CA GLU A 33 2.66 -3.08 -0.43
C GLU A 33 3.12 -3.73 0.87
N ARG A 34 2.25 -4.48 1.55
CA ARG A 34 2.60 -5.17 2.79
C ARG A 34 3.65 -6.26 2.57
N ALA A 35 3.50 -7.07 1.51
CA ALA A 35 4.47 -8.10 1.16
C ALA A 35 5.86 -7.49 0.91
N SER A 36 5.92 -6.40 0.16
CA SER A 36 7.17 -5.69 -0.14
C SER A 36 7.78 -5.06 1.11
N TYR A 37 6.97 -4.44 1.98
CA TYR A 37 7.45 -3.82 3.22
C TYR A 37 8.04 -4.84 4.20
N TYR A 38 7.33 -5.94 4.46
CA TYR A 38 7.83 -6.98 5.35
C TYR A 38 9.01 -7.73 4.76
N GLY A 39 9.00 -8.00 3.44
CA GLY A 39 10.13 -8.59 2.73
C GLY A 39 11.39 -7.73 2.86
N MET A 40 11.28 -6.42 2.59
CA MET A 40 12.39 -5.49 2.71
C MET A 40 12.94 -5.41 4.14
N ARG A 41 12.04 -5.35 5.13
CA ARG A 41 12.43 -5.32 6.55
C ARG A 41 13.22 -6.56 6.96
N ALA A 42 12.92 -7.72 6.38
CA ALA A 42 13.62 -8.97 6.67
C ALA A 42 14.94 -9.11 5.92
N ILE A 43 14.97 -8.83 4.61
CA ILE A 43 16.13 -9.13 3.76
C ILE A 43 17.20 -8.04 3.75
N LEU A 44 16.83 -6.77 3.91
CA LEU A 44 17.75 -5.64 3.83
C LEU A 44 18.85 -5.64 4.91
N PRO A 45 18.55 -5.86 6.21
CA PRO A 45 19.61 -5.92 7.21
C PRO A 45 20.54 -7.12 6.99
N LEU A 46 19.98 -8.26 6.58
CA LEU A 46 20.74 -9.47 6.27
C LEU A 46 21.70 -9.24 5.09
N TYR A 47 21.25 -8.54 4.05
CA TYR A 47 22.05 -8.21 2.88
C TYR A 47 23.21 -7.26 3.24
N LEU A 48 22.94 -6.22 4.04
CA LEU A 48 23.95 -5.23 4.43
C LEU A 48 25.07 -5.86 5.29
N THR A 49 24.74 -6.79 6.17
CA THR A 49 25.73 -7.47 7.03
C THR A 49 26.45 -8.61 6.31
N THR A 50 25.74 -9.39 5.48
CA THR A 50 26.29 -10.62 4.89
C THR A 50 26.99 -10.38 3.56
N ALA A 51 26.42 -9.54 2.68
CA ALA A 51 26.96 -9.32 1.33
C ALA A 51 27.89 -8.09 1.27
N LEU A 52 27.54 -7.01 2.00
CA LEU A 52 28.33 -5.78 2.03
C LEU A 52 29.31 -5.70 3.20
N HIS A 53 29.26 -6.65 4.15
CA HIS A 53 30.10 -6.69 5.35
C HIS A 53 30.16 -5.35 6.09
N PHE A 54 29.03 -4.63 6.16
CA PHE A 54 28.95 -3.39 6.90
C PHE A 54 28.96 -3.64 8.41
N ASP A 55 29.65 -2.75 9.13
CA ASP A 55 29.57 -2.67 10.59
C ASP A 55 28.12 -2.41 11.03
N GLU A 56 27.71 -2.96 12.18
CA GLU A 56 26.33 -2.87 12.67
C GLU A 56 25.81 -1.42 12.73
N THR A 57 26.68 -0.46 13.07
CA THR A 57 26.32 0.96 13.08
C THR A 57 26.04 1.52 11.68
N ARG A 58 26.85 1.16 10.68
CA ARG A 58 26.66 1.60 9.28
C ARG A 58 25.48 0.90 8.60
N ALA A 59 25.27 -0.38 8.89
CA ALA A 59 24.11 -1.13 8.40
C ALA A 59 22.80 -0.55 8.97
N GLY A 60 22.78 -0.25 10.27
CA GLY A 60 21.63 0.38 10.94
C GLY A 60 21.28 1.74 10.34
N SER A 61 22.26 2.66 10.26
CA SER A 61 22.04 4.00 9.69
C SER A 61 21.52 3.96 8.24
N THR A 62 22.08 3.07 7.40
CA THR A 62 21.64 2.90 6.01
C THR A 62 20.20 2.38 5.93
N LEU A 63 19.84 1.43 6.79
CA LEU A 63 18.49 0.88 6.84
C LEU A 63 17.45 1.92 7.30
N TYR A 64 17.80 2.78 8.27
CA TYR A 64 16.93 3.89 8.66
C TYR A 64 16.81 4.95 7.57
N ALA A 65 17.90 5.30 6.87
CA ALA A 65 17.86 6.20 5.73
C ALA A 65 16.95 5.67 4.61
N PHE A 66 17.04 4.38 4.30
CA PHE A 66 16.15 3.72 3.34
C PHE A 66 14.69 3.80 3.78
N LYS A 67 14.39 3.47 5.04
CA LYS A 67 13.02 3.59 5.58
C LYS A 67 12.49 5.02 5.48
N MET A 68 13.28 6.02 5.85
CA MET A 68 12.88 7.42 5.75
C MET A 68 12.58 7.82 4.30
N ALA A 69 13.39 7.36 3.34
CA ALA A 69 13.11 7.58 1.92
C ALA A 69 11.80 6.90 1.49
N CYS A 70 11.53 5.66 1.89
CA CYS A 70 10.27 4.98 1.59
C CYS A 70 9.03 5.69 2.15
N TYR A 71 9.14 6.40 3.28
CA TYR A 71 8.03 7.22 3.81
C TYR A 71 7.93 8.58 3.15
N LEU A 72 9.05 9.17 2.74
CA LEU A 72 9.09 10.52 2.17
C LEU A 72 8.74 10.51 0.68
N LEU A 73 9.11 9.47 -0.07
CA LEU A 73 8.89 9.37 -1.51
C LEU A 73 7.40 9.38 -1.89
N PRO A 74 6.48 8.64 -1.23
CA PRO A 74 5.04 8.70 -1.52
C PRO A 74 4.42 10.04 -1.14
N LEU A 75 4.88 10.64 -0.04
CA LEU A 75 4.42 11.96 0.41
C LEU A 75 4.83 13.05 -0.60
N LEU A 76 6.09 13.04 -1.03
CA LEU A 76 6.61 13.95 -2.05
C LEU A 76 5.95 13.70 -3.40
N GLY A 77 5.71 12.43 -3.76
CA GLY A 77 5.04 12.03 -5.00
C GLY A 77 3.59 12.49 -5.06
N GLY A 78 2.84 12.37 -3.96
CA GLY A 78 1.48 12.89 -3.85
C GLY A 78 1.43 14.42 -3.97
N TYR A 79 2.31 15.11 -3.22
CA TYR A 79 2.43 16.57 -3.30
C TYR A 79 2.77 17.05 -4.72
N LEU A 80 3.69 16.37 -5.40
CA LEU A 80 4.09 16.69 -6.76
C LEU A 80 2.96 16.41 -7.78
N ALA A 81 2.19 15.33 -7.58
CA ALA A 81 1.03 15.00 -8.40
C ALA A 81 -0.10 16.04 -8.27
N ASP A 82 -0.31 16.58 -7.07
CA ASP A 82 -1.35 17.58 -6.79
C ASP A 82 -0.97 18.98 -7.27
N ARG A 83 0.32 19.35 -7.25
CA ARG A 83 0.75 20.74 -7.48
C ARG A 83 1.20 21.02 -8.92
N PHE A 84 1.83 20.07 -9.62
CA PHE A 84 2.55 20.37 -10.86
C PHE A 84 1.91 19.87 -12.16
N PHE A 85 1.28 18.69 -12.19
CA PHE A 85 1.03 18.02 -13.48
C PHE A 85 -0.42 17.60 -13.74
N GLY A 86 -1.26 17.50 -12.71
CA GLY A 86 -2.53 16.79 -12.82
C GLY A 86 -2.29 15.29 -13.08
N LYS A 87 -3.24 14.45 -12.67
CA LYS A 87 -3.12 12.98 -12.59
C LYS A 87 -2.53 12.28 -13.85
N TYR A 88 -2.69 12.86 -15.05
CA TYR A 88 -2.32 12.24 -16.32
C TYR A 88 -0.88 12.51 -16.78
N TRP A 89 -0.32 13.70 -16.56
CA TRP A 89 1.01 14.02 -17.09
C TRP A 89 2.15 13.36 -16.29
N THR A 90 1.97 13.16 -14.98
CA THR A 90 2.95 12.45 -14.15
C THR A 90 3.09 10.98 -14.57
N ILE A 91 1.99 10.33 -14.98
CA ILE A 91 1.98 8.94 -15.47
C ILE A 91 2.71 8.84 -16.81
N VAL A 92 2.47 9.79 -17.73
CA VAL A 92 3.16 9.82 -19.04
C VAL A 92 4.66 10.09 -18.87
N GLY A 93 5.05 11.02 -17.99
CA GLY A 93 6.46 11.31 -17.71
C GLY A 93 7.24 10.13 -17.14
N PHE A 94 6.63 9.37 -16.21
CA PHE A 94 7.24 8.15 -15.65
C PHE A 94 7.25 6.97 -16.63
N SER A 95 6.34 6.94 -17.61
CA SER A 95 6.25 5.90 -18.64
C SER A 95 7.36 6.01 -19.68
N ILE A 96 7.86 7.20 -20.00
CA ILE A 96 8.82 7.41 -21.09
C ILE A 96 10.12 6.61 -20.89
N PRO A 97 10.80 6.63 -19.73
CA PRO A 97 12.02 5.83 -19.54
C PRO A 97 11.77 4.33 -19.38
N TYR A 98 10.52 3.87 -19.24
CA TYR A 98 10.18 2.43 -19.17
C TYR A 98 9.92 1.80 -20.54
N VAL A 99 9.59 2.62 -21.54
CA VAL A 99 9.27 2.17 -22.92
C VAL A 99 10.48 2.27 -23.85
N LEU A 100 11.51 3.03 -23.44
CA LEU A 100 12.78 3.24 -24.14
C LEU A 100 13.84 2.29 -23.61
#